data_AF-A0A2P0QL92-F1
#
_entry.id   AF-A0A2P0QL92-F1
#
_cell.length_a   1.000
_cell.length_b   1.000
_cell.length_c   1.000
_cell.angle_alpha   90.00
_cell.angle_beta   90.00
_cell.angle_gamma   90.00
#
_symmetry.space_group_name_H-M   'P 1'
#
loop_
_entity.id
_entity.type
_entity.pdbx_description
1 polymer ?
#
loop_
_entity_poly.entity_id
_entity_poly.type
_entity_poly.pdbx_seq_one_letter_code
_entity_poly.pdbx_strand_id
1 'polypeptide(L)'
;MEINGVTIDDTYAEAFPTWVCRVIITAVTRDWARKAATEATGFATSAIGCPCEAGIECDVPSSETPDGRPGVAILICAGKKKIKDQVVERVAECVLTAPTTAVFNGITNAEEKIAVKLHFFGDGYEYQKEVGGRKCWVIPIMNG
;
A
#
# COMPACT_ATOMS: atom_id res chain seq x y z
N MET A 1 28.67 18.05 -16.74
CA MET A 1 27.40 18.39 -17.45
C MET A 1 26.78 19.57 -16.73
N GLU A 2 25.94 20.38 -17.38
CA GLU A 2 25.20 21.47 -16.72
C GLU A 2 23.70 21.40 -17.07
N ILE A 3 22.84 21.65 -16.09
CA ILE A 3 21.39 21.75 -16.26
C ILE A 3 20.95 23.07 -15.62
N ASN A 4 20.32 23.96 -16.41
CA ASN A 4 19.90 25.30 -15.97
C ASN A 4 21.01 26.11 -15.29
N GLY A 5 22.26 25.98 -15.76
CA GLY A 5 23.42 26.68 -15.19
C GLY A 5 23.94 26.10 -13.88
N VAL A 6 23.45 24.92 -13.45
CA VAL A 6 23.97 24.20 -12.29
C VAL A 6 24.85 23.04 -12.76
N THR A 7 26.06 22.97 -12.23
CA THR A 7 26.99 21.87 -12.49
C THR A 7 26.44 20.55 -11.96
N ILE A 8 26.42 19.54 -12.82
CA ILE A 8 26.12 18.16 -12.46
C ILE A 8 27.45 17.40 -12.45
N ASP A 9 27.82 16.94 -11.25
CA ASP A 9 29.02 16.15 -11.02
C ASP A 9 28.95 14.82 -11.77
N ASP A 10 30.07 14.45 -12.41
CA ASP A 10 30.22 13.17 -13.10
C ASP A 10 30.52 12.07 -12.08
N THR A 11 29.46 11.62 -11.40
CA THR A 11 29.50 10.65 -10.31
C THR A 11 28.24 9.78 -10.33
N TYR A 12 28.10 8.89 -9.35
CA TYR A 12 27.00 7.93 -9.29
C TYR A 12 26.31 7.92 -7.91
N ALA A 13 25.09 7.37 -7.88
CA ALA A 13 24.39 7.01 -6.67
C ALA A 13 24.41 5.48 -6.52
N GLU A 14 24.85 4.98 -5.35
CA GLU A 14 24.85 3.55 -5.05
C GLU A 14 23.55 3.16 -4.34
N ALA A 15 22.78 2.27 -4.96
CA ALA A 15 21.52 1.77 -4.43
C ALA A 15 21.67 0.33 -3.91
N PHE A 16 20.76 -0.08 -3.02
CA PHE A 16 20.77 -1.40 -2.40
C PHE A 16 19.52 -2.19 -2.76
N PRO A 17 19.61 -3.53 -2.86
CA PRO A 17 18.44 -4.37 -3.11
C PRO A 17 17.49 -4.33 -1.90
N THR A 18 16.19 -4.25 -2.16
CA THR A 18 15.12 -4.28 -1.15
C THR A 18 13.89 -5.00 -1.67
N TRP A 19 13.02 -5.47 -0.77
CA TRP A 19 11.72 -6.02 -1.16
C TRP A 19 10.68 -4.92 -1.10
N VAL A 20 9.92 -4.78 -2.18
CA VAL A 20 8.89 -3.75 -2.32
C VAL A 20 7.53 -4.40 -2.51
N CYS A 21 6.56 -3.96 -1.73
CA CYS A 21 5.15 -4.26 -1.94
C CYS A 21 4.43 -2.98 -2.34
N ARG A 22 3.62 -3.07 -3.40
CA ARG A 22 2.75 -1.98 -3.85
C ARG A 22 1.31 -2.26 -3.46
N VAL A 23 0.70 -1.31 -2.77
CA VAL A 23 -0.67 -1.42 -2.26
C VAL A 23 -1.49 -0.27 -2.82
N ILE A 24 -2.68 -0.56 -3.35
CA ILE A 24 -3.63 0.47 -3.79
C ILE A 24 -4.70 0.59 -2.71
N ILE A 25 -4.83 1.78 -2.12
CA ILE A 25 -5.87 2.12 -1.14
C ILE A 25 -6.90 3.00 -1.86
N THR A 26 -8.15 2.57 -1.85
CA THR A 26 -9.28 3.32 -2.43
C THR A 26 -10.19 3.79 -1.30
N ALA A 27 -10.93 4.87 -1.51
CA ALA A 27 -11.89 5.39 -0.54
C ALA A 27 -13.03 6.14 -1.25
N VAL A 28 -14.02 6.62 -0.49
CA VAL A 28 -15.14 7.40 -1.06
C VAL A 28 -14.67 8.71 -1.73
N THR A 29 -13.58 9.30 -1.25
CA THR A 29 -12.91 10.44 -1.89
C THR A 29 -11.40 10.25 -1.86
N ARG A 30 -10.68 10.96 -2.74
CA ARG A 30 -9.21 10.97 -2.74
C ARG A 30 -8.64 11.42 -1.40
N ASP A 31 -9.26 12.40 -0.76
CA ASP A 31 -8.85 12.91 0.55
C ASP A 31 -8.92 11.85 1.66
N TRP A 32 -9.88 10.92 1.59
CA TRP A 32 -9.96 9.81 2.53
C TRP A 32 -8.90 8.74 2.22
N ALA A 33 -8.70 8.40 0.95
CA ALA A 33 -7.66 7.46 0.54
C ALA A 33 -6.27 7.97 0.95
N ARG A 34 -6.01 9.28 0.78
CA ARG A 34 -4.75 9.91 1.16
C ARG A 34 -4.53 9.92 2.68
N LYS A 35 -5.55 10.13 3.51
CA LYS A 35 -5.41 10.03 4.97
C LYS A 35 -4.96 8.64 5.40
N ALA A 36 -5.61 7.60 4.89
CA ALA A 36 -5.24 6.21 5.17
C ALA A 36 -3.82 5.88 4.66
N ALA A 37 -3.48 6.34 3.45
CA ALA A 37 -2.14 6.18 2.89
C ALA A 37 -1.06 6.90 3.73
N THR A 38 -1.33 8.13 4.18
CA THR A 38 -0.41 8.88 5.05
C THR A 38 -0.17 8.14 6.37
N GLU A 39 -1.23 7.66 7.03
CA GLU A 39 -1.09 6.88 8.27
C GLU A 39 -0.31 5.58 8.03
N ALA A 40 -0.69 4.81 6.99
CA ALA A 40 -0.04 3.54 6.65
C ALA A 40 1.44 3.69 6.26
N THR A 41 1.85 4.87 5.80
CA THR A 41 3.24 5.19 5.42
C THR A 41 3.99 5.99 6.50
N GLY A 42 3.35 6.29 7.62
CA GLY A 42 3.96 6.95 8.77
C GLY A 42 5.00 6.07 9.48
N PHE A 43 5.90 6.68 10.25
CA PHE A 43 6.98 5.99 10.96
C PHE A 43 7.74 4.98 10.08
N ALA A 44 8.15 5.43 8.89
CA ALA A 44 8.75 4.58 7.86
C ALA A 44 9.76 5.33 6.98
N THR A 45 10.64 6.14 7.58
CA THR A 45 11.59 6.97 6.82
C THR A 45 12.85 6.22 6.41
N SER A 46 13.41 5.41 7.31
CA SER A 46 14.63 4.62 7.05
C SER A 46 14.61 3.34 7.87
N ALA A 47 14.92 2.21 7.23
CA ALA A 47 14.99 0.90 7.89
C ALA A 47 16.11 0.79 8.95
N ILE A 48 16.96 1.82 9.08
CA ILE A 48 17.98 1.92 10.14
C ILE A 48 17.31 2.10 11.52
N GLY A 49 16.24 2.90 11.60
CA GLY A 49 15.55 3.21 12.85
C GLY A 49 14.03 3.05 12.82
N CYS A 50 13.44 2.88 11.64
CA CYS A 50 12.02 2.60 11.46
C CYS A 50 11.78 1.10 11.18
N PRO A 51 10.55 0.60 11.40
CA PRO A 51 10.20 -0.79 11.10
C PRO A 51 10.33 -1.17 9.61
N CYS A 52 10.12 -0.20 8.72
CA CYS A 52 10.28 -0.31 7.27
C CYS A 52 10.59 1.05 6.66
N GLU A 53 10.71 1.09 5.33
CA GLU A 53 10.61 2.32 4.53
C GLU A 53 9.27 2.31 3.79
N ALA A 54 8.55 3.42 3.74
CA ALA A 54 7.28 3.48 3.03
C ALA A 54 6.95 4.89 2.56
N GLY A 55 6.13 5.00 1.52
CA GLY A 55 5.73 6.29 0.99
C GLY A 55 4.56 6.21 0.02
N ILE A 56 3.94 7.36 -0.23
CA ILE A 56 2.93 7.53 -1.28
C ILE A 56 3.66 7.59 -2.62
N GLU A 57 3.28 6.71 -3.53
CA GLU A 57 3.78 6.68 -4.91
C GLU A 57 3.05 7.71 -5.77
N CYS A 58 1.73 7.58 -5.85
CA CYS A 58 0.89 8.41 -6.71
C CYS A 58 -0.60 8.34 -6.33
N ASP A 59 -1.37 9.29 -6.83
CA ASP A 59 -2.83 9.19 -6.86
C ASP A 59 -3.25 8.25 -8.01
N VAL A 60 -4.27 7.42 -7.78
CA VAL A 60 -4.82 6.50 -8.79
C VAL A 60 -6.22 6.96 -9.19
N PRO A 61 -6.49 7.22 -10.49
CA PRO A 61 -7.82 7.64 -10.93
C PRO A 61 -8.82 6.49 -10.79
N SER A 62 -10.09 6.83 -10.53
CA SER A 62 -11.15 5.85 -10.34
C SER A 62 -11.28 4.85 -11.50
N SER A 63 -11.04 5.31 -12.74
CA SER A 63 -11.06 4.49 -13.95
C SER A 63 -10.04 3.34 -13.97
N GLU A 64 -9.01 3.39 -13.12
CA GLU A 64 -7.96 2.38 -13.05
C GLU A 64 -8.03 1.51 -11.79
N THR A 65 -8.95 1.83 -10.87
CA THR A 65 -9.13 1.08 -9.63
C THR A 65 -10.12 -0.07 -9.81
N PRO A 66 -9.94 -1.22 -9.12
CA PRO A 66 -10.83 -2.37 -9.26
C PRO A 66 -12.29 -2.09 -8.87
N ASP A 67 -12.54 -1.15 -7.97
CA ASP A 67 -13.88 -0.81 -7.47
C ASP A 67 -14.44 0.50 -8.03
N GLY A 68 -13.74 1.15 -8.95
CA GLY A 68 -14.18 2.38 -9.59
C GLY A 68 -14.15 3.62 -8.68
N ARG A 69 -13.38 3.58 -7.58
CA ARG A 69 -13.29 4.69 -6.61
C ARG A 69 -11.93 5.39 -6.67
N PRO A 70 -11.81 6.67 -6.29
CA PRO A 70 -10.50 7.32 -6.25
C PRO A 70 -9.57 6.60 -5.28
N GLY A 71 -8.30 6.44 -5.67
CA GLY A 71 -7.31 5.74 -4.87
C GLY A 71 -5.97 6.46 -4.75
N VAL A 72 -5.11 5.87 -3.93
CA VAL A 72 -3.71 6.25 -3.71
C VAL A 72 -2.89 4.97 -3.67
N ALA A 73 -1.81 4.92 -4.45
CA ALA A 73 -0.84 3.84 -4.38
C ALA A 73 0.26 4.18 -3.36
N ILE A 74 0.62 3.20 -2.54
CA ILE A 74 1.74 3.28 -1.61
C ILE A 74 2.74 2.18 -1.90
N LEU A 75 4.00 2.46 -1.57
CA LEU A 75 5.09 1.49 -1.54
C LEU A 75 5.48 1.22 -0.08
N ILE A 76 5.66 -0.05 0.25
CA ILE A 76 6.22 -0.51 1.52
C ILE A 76 7.46 -1.33 1.17
N CYS A 77 8.59 -0.95 1.74
CA CYS A 77 9.92 -1.48 1.47
C CYS A 77 10.53 -2.05 2.76
N ALA A 78 10.99 -3.29 2.71
CA ALA A 78 11.64 -3.94 3.85
C ALA A 78 12.50 -5.13 3.40
N GLY A 79 13.26 -5.72 4.32
CA GLY A 79 13.93 -7.00 4.05
C GLY A 79 12.94 -8.16 3.89
N LYS A 80 13.33 -9.23 3.17
CA LYS A 80 12.47 -10.38 2.84
C LYS A 80 11.69 -10.96 4.03
N LYS A 81 12.35 -11.04 5.19
CA LYS A 81 11.76 -11.61 6.41
C LYS A 81 10.74 -10.68 7.09
N LYS A 82 10.80 -9.38 6.83
CA LYS A 82 9.96 -8.35 7.48
C LYS A 82 8.84 -7.80 6.59
N ILE A 83 8.99 -7.88 5.27
CA ILE A 83 8.05 -7.24 4.33
C ILE A 83 6.61 -7.71 4.51
N LYS A 84 6.41 -9.01 4.77
CA LYS A 84 5.08 -9.55 5.05
C LYS A 84 4.48 -8.90 6.29
N ASP A 85 5.21 -8.90 7.40
CA ASP A 85 4.70 -8.40 8.67
C ASP A 85 4.38 -6.90 8.56
N GLN A 86 5.27 -6.13 7.93
CA GLN A 86 5.07 -4.70 7.71
C GLN A 86 3.88 -4.37 6.82
N VAL A 87 3.64 -5.14 5.76
CA VAL A 87 2.44 -4.96 4.92
C VAL A 87 1.18 -5.32 5.72
N VAL A 88 1.18 -6.43 6.45
CA VAL A 88 0.00 -6.90 7.19
C VAL A 88 -0.36 -5.94 8.32
N GLU A 89 0.61 -5.56 9.16
CA GLU A 89 0.41 -4.65 10.30
C GLU A 89 -0.10 -3.28 9.84
N ARG A 90 0.51 -2.69 8.82
CA ARG A 90 0.10 -1.37 8.32
C ARG A 90 -1.28 -1.41 7.65
N VAL A 91 -1.60 -2.47 6.91
CA VAL A 91 -2.95 -2.60 6.35
C VAL A 91 -3.99 -2.87 7.44
N ALA A 92 -3.67 -3.68 8.46
CA ALA A 92 -4.59 -3.97 9.56
C ALA A 92 -4.86 -2.73 10.42
N GLU A 93 -3.82 -2.04 10.85
CA GLU A 93 -3.94 -1.01 11.88
C GLU A 93 -4.18 0.39 11.31
N CYS A 94 -3.80 0.63 10.04
CA CYS A 94 -3.90 1.97 9.42
C CYS A 94 -4.89 2.05 8.27
N VAL A 95 -5.23 0.93 7.62
CA VAL A 95 -6.15 0.91 6.47
C VAL A 95 -7.48 0.27 6.82
N LEU A 96 -7.52 -0.94 7.39
CA LEU A 96 -8.78 -1.59 7.76
C LEU A 96 -9.60 -0.76 8.77
N THR A 97 -8.90 0.00 9.63
CA THR A 97 -9.50 0.93 10.60
C THR A 97 -9.91 2.27 10.00
N ALA A 98 -9.42 2.62 8.80
CA ALA A 98 -9.68 3.91 8.19
C ALA A 98 -11.08 3.99 7.55
N PRO A 99 -11.75 5.16 7.59
CA PRO A 99 -13.09 5.29 7.03
C PRO A 99 -13.15 4.99 5.53
N THR A 100 -14.11 4.16 5.15
CA THR A 100 -14.51 3.86 3.76
C THR A 100 -13.50 3.11 2.91
N THR A 101 -12.34 2.73 3.44
CA THR A 101 -11.25 2.23 2.60
C THR A 101 -11.48 0.82 2.07
N ALA A 102 -10.97 0.54 0.87
CA ALA A 102 -10.69 -0.81 0.40
C ALA A 102 -9.25 -0.91 -0.08
N VAL A 103 -8.65 -2.10 0.02
CA VAL A 103 -7.23 -2.33 -0.27
C VAL A 103 -7.07 -3.39 -1.36
N PHE A 104 -6.22 -3.10 -2.34
CA PHE A 104 -5.97 -3.96 -3.50
C PHE A 104 -4.47 -4.15 -3.75
N ASN A 105 -4.13 -5.29 -4.35
CA ASN A 105 -2.78 -5.58 -4.80
C ASN A 105 -2.39 -4.66 -5.97
N GLY A 106 -1.31 -3.89 -5.81
CA GLY A 106 -0.79 -2.98 -6.83
C GLY A 106 0.13 -3.62 -7.87
N ILE A 107 0.63 -4.85 -7.65
CA ILE A 107 1.46 -5.62 -8.60
C ILE A 107 0.88 -7.02 -8.77
N THR A 108 0.14 -7.24 -9.85
CA THR A 108 -0.66 -8.47 -9.98
C THR A 108 0.02 -9.61 -10.74
N ASN A 109 1.18 -9.32 -11.33
CA ASN A 109 2.07 -10.25 -12.00
C ASN A 109 3.37 -10.51 -11.21
N ALA A 110 3.40 -10.21 -9.91
CA ALA A 110 4.56 -10.52 -9.06
C ALA A 110 4.81 -12.03 -8.94
N GLU A 111 6.08 -12.42 -8.90
CA GLU A 111 6.52 -13.80 -8.69
C GLU A 111 6.14 -14.32 -7.30
N GLU A 112 6.37 -13.51 -6.26
CA GLU A 112 6.00 -13.81 -4.88
C GLU A 112 4.74 -13.02 -4.47
N LYS A 113 3.85 -13.67 -3.71
CA LYS A 113 2.61 -13.06 -3.19
C LYS A 113 2.56 -13.15 -1.67
N ILE A 114 2.16 -12.05 -1.02
CA ILE A 114 1.96 -12.01 0.42
C ILE A 114 0.54 -12.44 0.76
N ALA A 115 0.40 -13.48 1.57
CA ALA A 115 -0.90 -13.88 2.14
C ALA A 115 -1.18 -13.03 3.40
N VAL A 116 -2.17 -12.14 3.31
CA VAL A 116 -2.46 -11.11 4.33
C VAL A 116 -3.39 -11.64 5.45
N LYS A 117 -4.25 -12.63 5.16
CA LYS A 117 -5.14 -13.34 6.12
C LYS A 117 -5.98 -12.44 7.07
N LEU A 118 -6.15 -11.15 6.79
CA LEU A 118 -6.92 -10.23 7.65
C LEU A 118 -8.43 -10.56 7.74
N HIS A 119 -8.96 -11.37 6.83
CA HIS A 119 -10.38 -11.73 6.81
C HIS A 119 -10.86 -12.44 8.08
N PHE A 120 -9.98 -13.12 8.82
CA PHE A 120 -10.32 -13.71 10.11
C PHE A 120 -10.78 -12.69 11.17
N PHE A 121 -10.53 -11.39 10.96
CA PHE A 121 -11.09 -10.33 11.80
C PHE A 121 -12.63 -10.29 11.76
N GLY A 122 -13.24 -10.82 10.69
CA GLY A 122 -14.70 -10.95 10.56
C GLY A 122 -15.31 -12.03 11.45
N ASP A 123 -14.51 -12.81 12.17
CA ASP A 123 -14.94 -13.81 13.16
C ASP A 123 -16.03 -14.78 12.65
N GLY A 124 -15.89 -15.25 11.40
CA GLY A 124 -16.81 -16.18 10.75
C GLY A 124 -17.90 -15.53 9.93
N TYR A 125 -17.99 -14.20 9.92
CA TYR A 125 -18.93 -13.43 9.09
C TYR A 125 -18.29 -12.90 7.80
N GLU A 126 -16.98 -13.06 7.61
CA GLU A 126 -16.30 -12.71 6.37
C GLU A 126 -16.75 -13.56 5.18
N TYR A 127 -16.73 -12.97 3.98
CA TYR A 127 -17.09 -13.68 2.75
C TYR A 127 -16.27 -13.21 1.55
N GLN A 128 -16.21 -14.05 0.50
CA GLN A 128 -15.49 -13.71 -0.72
C GLN A 128 -16.40 -12.99 -1.71
N LYS A 129 -15.82 -12.01 -2.42
CA LYS A 129 -16.47 -11.27 -3.50
C LYS A 129 -15.46 -10.96 -4.60
N GLU A 130 -15.91 -10.98 -5.85
CA GLU A 130 -15.12 -10.46 -6.97
C GLU A 130 -15.35 -8.95 -7.15
N VAL A 131 -14.26 -8.19 -7.26
CA VAL A 131 -14.28 -6.73 -7.45
C VAL A 131 -13.30 -6.38 -8.57
N GLY A 132 -13.79 -5.90 -9.72
CA GLY A 132 -12.94 -5.57 -10.86
C GLY A 132 -12.04 -6.72 -11.34
N GLY A 133 -12.57 -7.95 -11.34
CA GLY A 133 -11.79 -9.16 -11.67
C GLY A 133 -10.79 -9.60 -10.60
N ARG A 134 -10.83 -9.00 -9.40
CA ARG A 134 -10.00 -9.37 -8.25
C ARG A 134 -10.81 -10.18 -7.24
N LYS A 135 -10.26 -11.30 -6.79
CA LYS A 135 -10.82 -12.05 -5.65
C LYS A 135 -10.49 -11.30 -4.35
N CYS A 136 -11.52 -10.80 -3.69
CA CYS A 136 -11.41 -10.02 -2.46
C CYS A 136 -12.15 -10.73 -1.31
N TRP A 137 -11.74 -10.40 -0.09
CA TRP A 137 -12.51 -10.68 1.11
C TRP A 137 -13.28 -9.43 1.51
N VAL A 138 -14.52 -9.62 1.92
CA VAL A 138 -15.34 -8.62 2.60
C VAL A 138 -15.37 -8.98 4.07
N ILE A 139 -15.03 -8.01 4.92
CA ILE A 139 -14.85 -8.18 6.37
C ILE A 139 -15.86 -7.25 7.04
N PRO A 140 -16.94 -7.77 7.64
CA PRO A 140 -17.92 -6.94 8.33
C PRO A 140 -17.28 -6.21 9.52
N ILE A 141 -17.37 -4.88 9.53
CA ILE A 141 -16.92 -4.01 10.62
C ILE A 141 -17.97 -2.95 10.95
N MET A 142 -17.74 -2.08 11.94
CA MET A 142 -18.72 -1.04 12.30
C MET A 142 -19.08 -0.09 11.15
N ASN A 143 -18.16 0.14 10.22
CA ASN A 143 -18.36 1.03 9.07
C ASN A 143 -19.14 0.37 7.91
N GLY A 144 -19.43 -0.93 8.02
CA GLY A 144 -20.05 -1.75 6.97
C GLY A 144 -19.33 -3.06 6.72
#